data_AF-D9WRN6-F1
#
_entry.id   AF-D9WRN6-F1
#
_cell.length_a   1.000
_cell.length_b   1.000
_cell.length_c   1.000
_cell.angle_alpha   90.00
_cell.angle_beta   90.00
_cell.angle_gamma   90.00
#
_symmetry.space_group_name_H-M   'P 1'
#
loop_
_entity.id
_entity.type
_entity.pdbx_description
1 polymer ?
#
loop_
_entity_poly.entity_id
_entity_poly.type
_entity_poly.pdbx_seq_one_letter_code
_entity_poly.pdbx_strand_id
1 'polypeptide(L)'
;MPSRERRRFPGISSRAYEHPADRSALVALRKLTGFDTVFKALSGLLPERSLRLLYLSDSVRVSDRQFAHLHDMLRDACYILDLEQVPAMYVTQDPKPNAMCIGMDAPIIVLTTGLVELLDEEEMRAVIGHEVGHALSGHAVYRTILLFLTNLALKVAWIPLGNVAVLALVTALREWFRKSELSADRAGLLVGQDLRASMRGLMKLAGGHHLHEMNVDAFLEQADEYENSGDLRDSVLKILNMLPRSHPFTTVRAAELKKWAASRDFQRLMDGHYPRREEDRDTSVSDSFRESASHYAESVRTSKDPLIAFVRDVAGGAGDLGSKLRDRFTGGGAQGGDTTEGTPPRDGQEGREDSDGREGSEGDEPPRS
;
A
#
# COMPACT_ATOMS: atom_id res chain seq x y z
N MET A 1 -1.73 -27.86 -18.32
CA MET A 1 -1.28 -27.04 -19.47
C MET A 1 0.17 -27.39 -19.76
N PRO A 2 0.65 -27.47 -21.02
CA PRO A 2 2.09 -27.61 -21.25
C PRO A 2 2.77 -26.43 -20.56
N SER A 3 3.65 -26.75 -19.61
CA SER A 3 4.30 -25.79 -18.72
C SER A 3 4.99 -24.73 -19.56
N ARG A 4 4.47 -23.49 -19.51
CA ARG A 4 5.17 -22.33 -20.06
C ARG A 4 6.58 -22.34 -19.45
N GLU A 5 7.61 -22.39 -20.30
CA GLU A 5 8.98 -22.37 -19.82
C GLU A 5 9.24 -20.99 -19.20
N ARG A 6 9.26 -20.95 -17.86
CA ARG A 6 9.47 -19.72 -17.10
C ARG A 6 10.96 -19.47 -16.95
N ARG A 7 11.37 -18.22 -17.16
CA ARG A 7 12.75 -17.81 -16.95
C ARG A 7 13.14 -17.97 -15.48
N ARG A 8 14.33 -18.50 -15.23
CA ARG A 8 14.92 -18.53 -13.89
C ARG A 8 15.83 -17.33 -13.66
N PHE A 9 16.05 -17.01 -12.40
CA PHE A 9 16.98 -15.97 -11.97
C PHE A 9 18.01 -16.55 -10.98
N PRO A 10 18.95 -17.40 -11.44
CA PRO A 10 19.99 -17.95 -10.57
C PRO A 10 20.78 -16.84 -9.86
N GLY A 11 21.00 -17.01 -8.56
CA GLY A 11 21.73 -16.08 -7.71
C GLY A 11 21.09 -14.71 -7.51
N ILE A 12 19.83 -14.50 -7.89
CA ILE A 12 19.17 -13.19 -7.79
C ILE A 12 19.19 -12.66 -6.35
N SER A 13 19.66 -11.42 -6.20
CA SER A 13 19.52 -10.66 -4.96
C SER A 13 18.12 -10.08 -4.84
N SER A 14 17.57 -9.98 -3.62
CA SER A 14 16.30 -9.30 -3.36
C SER A 14 16.31 -7.87 -3.90
N ARG A 15 17.49 -7.25 -3.93
CA ARG A 15 17.73 -5.91 -4.47
C ARG A 15 17.35 -5.74 -5.94
N ALA A 16 17.28 -6.82 -6.70
CA ALA A 16 16.88 -6.79 -8.11
C ALA A 16 15.43 -6.34 -8.30
N TYR A 17 14.55 -6.69 -7.35
CA TYR A 17 13.10 -6.42 -7.44
C TYR A 17 12.59 -5.54 -6.30
N GLU A 18 13.37 -5.30 -5.25
CA GLU A 18 13.00 -4.39 -4.17
C GLU A 18 12.55 -3.02 -4.68
N HIS A 19 11.40 -2.57 -4.16
CA HIS A 19 10.93 -1.23 -4.38
C HIS A 19 11.87 -0.23 -3.67
N PRO A 20 12.29 0.88 -4.30
CA PRO A 20 13.22 1.81 -3.66
C PRO A 20 12.76 2.35 -2.30
N ALA A 21 11.44 2.56 -2.14
CA ALA A 21 10.84 2.96 -0.86
C ALA A 21 10.94 1.91 0.26
N ASP A 22 11.03 0.62 -0.08
CA ASP A 22 11.25 -0.47 0.88
C ASP A 22 12.70 -0.44 1.38
N ARG A 23 13.67 -0.43 0.44
CA ARG A 23 15.11 -0.35 0.72
C ARG A 23 15.46 0.82 1.64
N SER A 24 14.94 2.01 1.34
CA SER A 24 15.20 3.21 2.13
C SER A 24 14.63 3.15 3.54
N ALA A 25 13.42 2.62 3.70
CA ALA A 25 12.74 2.61 4.98
C ALA A 25 13.39 1.62 5.95
N LEU A 26 13.86 0.47 5.44
CA LEU A 26 14.61 -0.49 6.24
C LEU A 26 15.99 0.05 6.66
N VAL A 27 16.71 0.72 5.76
CA VAL A 27 17.97 1.39 6.09
C VAL A 27 17.76 2.51 7.12
N ALA A 28 16.70 3.29 7.00
CA ALA A 28 16.36 4.33 7.97
C ALA A 28 16.05 3.76 9.36
N LEU A 29 15.28 2.67 9.42
CA LEU A 29 14.98 1.96 10.67
C LEU A 29 16.24 1.45 11.37
N ARG A 30 17.18 0.85 10.62
CA ARG A 30 18.45 0.33 11.17
C ARG A 30 19.39 1.41 11.71
N LYS A 31 19.24 2.67 11.27
CA LYS A 31 20.04 3.80 11.76
C LYS A 31 19.53 4.38 13.08
N LEU A 32 18.36 3.95 13.57
CA LEU A 32 17.83 4.41 14.85
C LEU A 32 18.70 3.87 16.00
N THR A 33 19.17 4.77 16.86
CA THR A 33 19.97 4.40 18.04
C THR A 33 19.22 3.39 18.90
N GLY A 34 19.85 2.25 19.20
CA GLY A 34 19.27 1.18 20.01
C GLY A 34 18.36 0.20 19.27
N PHE A 35 18.21 0.33 17.94
CA PHE A 35 17.42 -0.58 17.12
C PHE A 35 17.84 -2.04 17.30
N ASP A 36 19.15 -2.34 17.22
CA ASP A 36 19.65 -3.72 17.34
C ASP A 36 19.37 -4.34 18.71
N THR A 37 19.40 -3.54 19.78
CA THR A 37 19.10 -4.01 21.13
C THR A 37 17.62 -4.35 21.27
N VAL A 38 16.74 -3.47 20.80
CA VAL A 38 15.29 -3.69 20.79
C VAL A 38 14.94 -4.88 19.90
N PHE A 39 15.53 -4.96 18.71
CA PHE A 39 15.32 -6.04 17.76
C PHE A 39 15.75 -7.40 18.33
N LYS A 40 16.93 -7.50 18.97
CA LYS A 40 17.38 -8.72 19.63
C LYS A 40 16.47 -9.12 20.78
N ALA A 41 16.04 -8.15 21.60
CA ALA A 41 15.11 -8.41 22.68
C ALA A 41 13.76 -8.94 22.16
N LEU A 42 13.19 -8.29 21.14
CA LEU A 42 11.93 -8.74 20.52
C LEU A 42 12.08 -10.11 19.87
N SER A 43 13.17 -10.35 19.13
CA SER A 43 13.44 -11.63 18.47
C SER A 43 13.56 -12.77 19.47
N GLY A 44 14.21 -12.54 20.62
CA GLY A 44 14.31 -13.54 21.70
C GLY A 44 12.98 -13.81 22.43
N LEU A 45 12.05 -12.84 22.41
CA LEU A 45 10.72 -12.98 23.00
C LEU A 45 9.71 -13.66 22.06
N LEU A 46 10.03 -13.79 20.77
CA LEU A 46 9.17 -14.44 19.78
C LEU A 46 9.37 -15.96 19.82
N PRO A 47 8.38 -16.74 20.26
CA PRO A 47 8.52 -18.19 20.29
C PRO A 47 8.26 -18.76 18.88
N GLU A 48 9.26 -18.71 18.01
CA GLU A 48 9.17 -19.27 16.65
C GLU A 48 8.71 -20.74 16.66
N ARG A 49 9.16 -21.50 17.66
CA ARG A 49 8.69 -22.87 17.92
C ARG A 49 7.19 -22.93 18.19
N SER A 50 6.63 -21.98 18.94
CA SER A 50 5.19 -21.91 19.21
C SER A 50 4.42 -21.61 17.93
N LEU A 51 4.90 -20.67 17.10
CA LEU A 51 4.29 -20.37 15.81
C LEU A 51 4.24 -21.60 14.89
N ARG A 52 5.34 -22.34 14.79
CA ARG A 52 5.37 -23.59 14.02
C ARG A 52 4.41 -24.63 14.58
N LEU A 53 4.37 -24.80 15.91
CA LEU A 53 3.46 -25.75 16.54
C LEU A 53 2.00 -25.39 16.30
N LEU A 54 1.66 -24.09 16.33
CA LEU A 54 0.30 -23.60 16.05
C LEU A 54 -0.17 -24.05 14.66
N TYR A 55 0.58 -23.73 13.61
CA TYR A 55 0.20 -24.13 12.25
C TYR A 55 0.31 -25.63 11.99
N LEU A 56 1.22 -26.32 12.68
CA LEU A 56 1.27 -27.78 12.61
C LEU A 56 0.03 -28.42 13.27
N SER A 57 -0.54 -27.78 14.29
CA SER A 57 -1.71 -28.30 15.02
C SER A 57 -3.05 -27.95 14.41
N ASP A 58 -3.17 -26.78 13.77
CA ASP A 58 -4.44 -26.17 13.38
C ASP A 58 -4.48 -25.72 11.91
N SER A 59 -3.70 -26.39 11.05
CA SER A 59 -3.70 -26.17 9.60
C SER A 59 -3.25 -27.41 8.84
N VAL A 60 -3.54 -27.47 7.54
CA VAL A 60 -3.12 -28.59 6.69
C VAL A 60 -1.79 -28.24 6.03
N ARG A 61 -0.78 -29.08 6.21
CA ARG A 61 0.54 -28.89 5.60
C ARG A 61 0.50 -29.18 4.10
N VAL A 62 1.06 -28.28 3.30
CA VAL A 62 1.27 -28.47 1.87
C VAL A 62 2.50 -29.36 1.65
N SER A 63 2.34 -30.42 0.85
CA SER A 63 3.38 -31.40 0.51
C SER A 63 3.00 -32.18 -0.76
N ASP A 64 3.88 -33.06 -1.23
CA ASP A 64 3.56 -34.00 -2.34
C ASP A 64 2.31 -34.86 -2.07
N ARG A 65 1.92 -35.04 -0.80
CA ARG A 65 0.79 -35.88 -0.38
C ARG A 65 -0.49 -35.10 -0.09
N GLN A 66 -0.42 -33.78 0.05
CA GLN A 66 -1.54 -32.91 0.42
C GLN A 66 -1.35 -31.55 -0.24
N PHE A 67 -2.33 -31.09 -1.03
CA PHE A 67 -2.19 -29.89 -1.86
C PHE A 67 -0.96 -29.95 -2.80
N ALA A 68 -0.77 -31.09 -3.49
CA ALA A 68 0.40 -31.32 -4.35
C ALA A 68 0.63 -30.19 -5.37
N HIS A 69 -0.44 -29.65 -5.97
CA HIS A 69 -0.33 -28.55 -6.93
C HIS A 69 0.21 -27.25 -6.30
N LEU A 70 -0.19 -26.91 -5.06
CA LEU A 70 0.40 -25.78 -4.34
C LEU A 70 1.86 -26.06 -3.98
N HIS A 71 2.19 -27.32 -3.66
CA HIS A 71 3.56 -27.74 -3.39
C HIS A 71 4.46 -27.56 -4.62
N ASP A 72 3.98 -27.96 -5.80
CA ASP A 72 4.68 -27.76 -7.07
C ASP A 72 4.90 -26.28 -7.36
N MET A 73 3.86 -25.44 -7.21
CA MET A 73 3.99 -23.98 -7.38
C MET A 73 5.01 -23.37 -6.43
N LEU A 74 5.05 -23.81 -5.17
CA LEU A 74 6.02 -23.34 -4.19
C LEU A 74 7.45 -23.71 -4.58
N ARG A 75 7.65 -24.98 -4.99
CA ARG A 75 8.96 -25.44 -5.45
C ARG A 75 9.40 -24.71 -6.70
N ASP A 76 8.50 -24.48 -7.65
CA ASP A 76 8.74 -23.70 -8.86
C ASP A 76 9.13 -22.25 -8.51
N ALA A 77 8.41 -21.61 -7.58
CA ALA A 77 8.71 -20.24 -7.17
C ALA A 77 10.09 -20.13 -6.52
N CYS A 78 10.42 -21.06 -5.60
CA CYS A 78 11.75 -21.14 -5.00
C CYS A 78 12.83 -21.43 -6.05
N TYR A 79 12.54 -22.30 -7.02
CA TYR A 79 13.45 -22.60 -8.11
C TYR A 79 13.66 -21.39 -9.04
N ILE A 80 12.63 -20.61 -9.35
CA ILE A 80 12.75 -19.42 -10.21
C ILE A 80 13.57 -18.32 -9.52
N LEU A 81 13.32 -18.05 -8.25
CA LEU A 81 14.04 -17.02 -7.47
C LEU A 81 15.32 -17.54 -6.79
N ASP A 82 15.68 -18.79 -7.07
CA ASP A 82 16.87 -19.45 -6.54
C ASP A 82 16.93 -19.39 -5.00
N LEU A 83 15.80 -19.61 -4.33
CA LEU A 83 15.73 -19.67 -2.88
C LEU A 83 16.18 -21.07 -2.41
N GLU A 84 17.30 -21.13 -1.69
CA GLU A 84 17.96 -22.39 -1.30
C GLU A 84 17.07 -23.28 -0.41
N GLN A 85 16.35 -22.67 0.53
CA GLN A 85 15.53 -23.36 1.50
C GLN A 85 14.05 -23.12 1.18
N VAL A 86 13.36 -24.18 0.74
CA VAL A 86 11.92 -24.11 0.49
C VAL A 86 11.19 -23.96 1.84
N PRO A 87 10.47 -22.86 2.07
CA PRO A 87 9.75 -22.64 3.32
C PRO A 87 8.61 -23.65 3.49
N ALA A 88 8.23 -23.96 4.74
CA ALA A 88 7.04 -24.76 4.96
C ALA A 88 5.79 -23.96 4.56
N MET A 89 4.82 -24.61 3.93
CA MET A 89 3.55 -23.98 3.54
C MET A 89 2.36 -24.71 4.17
N TYR A 90 1.37 -23.94 4.60
CA TYR A 90 0.14 -24.43 5.23
C TYR A 90 -1.09 -23.79 4.61
N VAL A 91 -2.19 -24.54 4.59
CA VAL A 91 -3.54 -24.02 4.30
C VAL A 91 -4.34 -24.01 5.59
N THR A 92 -4.82 -22.84 5.99
CA THR A 92 -5.65 -22.64 7.19
C THR A 92 -7.09 -22.35 6.81
N GLN A 93 -8.04 -22.83 7.63
CA GLN A 93 -9.46 -22.60 7.39
C GLN A 93 -9.79 -21.15 7.75
N ASP A 94 -10.02 -20.33 6.73
CA ASP A 94 -10.47 -18.95 6.87
C ASP A 94 -11.14 -18.55 5.54
N PRO A 95 -12.43 -18.15 5.57
CA PRO A 95 -13.13 -17.74 4.35
C PRO A 95 -12.61 -16.42 3.78
N LYS A 96 -11.85 -15.63 4.55
CA LYS A 96 -11.28 -14.37 4.09
C LYS A 96 -10.02 -14.65 3.25
N PRO A 97 -9.97 -14.25 1.96
CA PRO A 97 -8.79 -14.45 1.12
C PRO A 97 -7.57 -13.73 1.69
N ASN A 98 -6.52 -14.49 2.00
CA ASN A 98 -5.28 -13.96 2.55
C ASN A 98 -4.12 -14.94 2.35
N ALA A 99 -2.91 -14.41 2.26
CA ALA A 99 -1.66 -15.13 2.34
C ALA A 99 -0.70 -14.36 3.25
N MET A 100 0.24 -15.06 3.88
CA MET A 100 1.32 -14.39 4.61
C MET A 100 2.56 -15.25 4.74
N CYS A 101 3.71 -14.58 4.67
CA CYS A 101 5.02 -15.10 5.02
C CYS A 101 5.46 -14.56 6.38
N ILE A 102 5.70 -15.47 7.33
CA ILE A 102 6.06 -15.18 8.72
C ILE A 102 7.12 -16.17 9.21
N GLY A 103 7.77 -15.87 10.32
CA GLY A 103 8.90 -16.64 10.85
C GLY A 103 10.18 -15.82 10.90
N MET A 104 11.19 -16.38 11.56
CA MET A 104 12.48 -15.74 11.77
C MET A 104 13.55 -16.50 10.98
N ASP A 105 14.10 -17.57 11.57
CA ASP A 105 15.18 -18.34 10.97
C ASP A 105 14.68 -19.28 9.87
N ALA A 106 13.46 -19.80 10.01
CA ALA A 106 12.83 -20.61 8.97
C ALA A 106 11.42 -20.07 8.69
N PRO A 107 11.25 -19.27 7.63
CA PRO A 107 9.95 -18.72 7.28
C PRO A 107 8.95 -19.82 6.93
N ILE A 108 7.69 -19.53 7.20
CA ILE A 108 6.53 -20.33 6.83
C ILE A 108 5.58 -19.46 6.01
N ILE A 109 4.94 -20.07 5.02
CA ILE A 109 3.91 -19.44 4.20
C ILE A 109 2.57 -20.03 4.60
N VAL A 110 1.58 -19.17 4.81
CA VAL A 110 0.23 -19.59 5.21
C VAL A 110 -0.77 -19.01 4.23
N LEU A 111 -1.59 -19.87 3.63
CA LEU A 111 -2.68 -19.50 2.73
C LEU A 111 -4.02 -19.78 3.41
N THR A 112 -5.03 -18.95 3.18
CA THR A 112 -6.38 -19.22 3.65
C THR A 112 -7.17 -20.03 2.62
N THR A 113 -8.15 -20.82 3.06
CA THR A 113 -9.07 -21.54 2.17
C THR A 113 -9.77 -20.59 1.20
N GLY A 114 -10.19 -19.40 1.67
CA GLY A 114 -10.84 -18.40 0.82
C GLY A 114 -9.94 -17.88 -0.31
N LEU A 115 -8.61 -17.86 -0.12
CA LEU A 115 -7.68 -17.50 -1.19
C LEU A 115 -7.53 -18.63 -2.21
N VAL A 116 -7.39 -19.88 -1.73
CA VAL A 116 -7.25 -21.08 -2.56
C VAL A 116 -8.46 -21.28 -3.46
N GLU A 117 -9.66 -20.96 -2.97
CA GLU A 117 -10.90 -21.06 -3.73
C GLU A 117 -11.12 -19.91 -4.72
N LEU A 118 -10.51 -18.74 -4.46
CA LEU A 118 -10.73 -17.52 -5.25
C LEU A 118 -9.86 -17.44 -6.52
N LEU A 119 -8.60 -17.87 -6.42
CA LEU A 119 -7.60 -17.63 -7.45
C LEU A 119 -7.45 -18.81 -8.42
N ASP A 120 -7.20 -18.49 -9.68
CA ASP A 120 -6.79 -19.49 -10.68
C ASP A 120 -5.30 -19.88 -10.51
N GLU A 121 -4.83 -20.83 -11.32
CA GLU A 121 -3.46 -21.33 -11.25
C GLU A 121 -2.38 -20.25 -11.45
N GLU A 122 -2.56 -19.33 -12.39
CA GLU A 122 -1.56 -18.30 -12.71
C GLU A 122 -1.61 -17.15 -11.70
N GLU A 123 -2.80 -16.81 -11.22
CA GLU A 123 -3.02 -15.85 -10.14
C GLU A 123 -2.43 -16.37 -8.82
N MET A 124 -2.67 -17.63 -8.48
CA MET A 124 -2.10 -18.29 -7.29
C MET A 124 -0.57 -18.34 -7.38
N ARG A 125 -0.01 -18.61 -8.56
CA ARG A 125 1.44 -18.61 -8.75
C ARG A 125 2.06 -17.23 -8.52
N ALA A 126 1.38 -16.16 -8.92
CA ALA A 126 1.80 -14.80 -8.61
C ALA A 126 1.78 -14.54 -7.09
N VAL A 127 0.75 -15.01 -6.37
CA VAL A 127 0.69 -14.87 -4.90
C VAL A 127 1.74 -15.71 -4.19
N ILE A 128 1.96 -16.96 -4.59
CA ILE A 128 3.04 -17.79 -4.01
C ILE A 128 4.41 -17.17 -4.29
N GLY A 129 4.62 -16.64 -5.50
CA GLY A 129 5.83 -15.90 -5.84
C GLY A 129 6.03 -14.64 -4.99
N HIS A 130 4.95 -13.94 -4.68
CA HIS A 130 4.95 -12.80 -3.77
C HIS A 130 5.39 -13.21 -2.35
N GLU A 131 4.84 -14.29 -1.80
CA GLU A 131 5.23 -14.78 -0.47
C GLU A 131 6.67 -15.32 -0.41
N VAL A 132 7.12 -15.99 -1.48
CA VAL A 132 8.53 -16.40 -1.62
C VAL A 132 9.44 -15.17 -1.74
N GLY A 133 8.98 -14.10 -2.39
CA GLY A 133 9.65 -12.80 -2.41
C GLY A 133 9.85 -12.23 -1.01
N HIS A 134 8.83 -12.29 -0.15
CA HIS A 134 8.97 -11.90 1.26
C HIS A 134 9.98 -12.77 2.02
N ALA A 135 10.00 -14.07 1.78
CA ALA A 135 10.98 -14.97 2.38
C ALA A 135 12.41 -14.61 1.94
N LEU A 136 12.63 -14.43 0.64
CA LEU A 136 13.94 -14.11 0.06
C LEU A 136 14.46 -12.73 0.51
N SER A 137 13.58 -11.73 0.61
CA SER A 137 13.93 -10.38 1.07
C SER A 137 14.07 -10.26 2.60
N GLY A 138 13.84 -11.34 3.36
CA GLY A 138 13.88 -11.29 4.83
C GLY A 138 12.73 -10.49 5.46
N HIS A 139 11.66 -10.23 4.70
CA HIS A 139 10.50 -9.48 5.18
C HIS A 139 9.70 -10.22 6.25
N ALA A 140 9.74 -11.55 6.24
CA ALA A 140 9.04 -12.42 7.19
C ALA A 140 9.37 -12.09 8.66
N VAL A 141 10.63 -11.75 8.93
CA VAL A 141 11.13 -11.37 10.26
C VAL A 141 10.40 -10.15 10.80
N TYR A 142 10.44 -9.06 10.04
CA TYR A 142 9.83 -7.79 10.42
C TYR A 142 8.31 -7.88 10.46
N ARG A 143 7.71 -8.69 9.57
CA ARG A 143 6.28 -8.99 9.59
C ARG A 143 5.87 -9.71 10.87
N THR A 144 6.66 -10.68 11.31
CA THR A 144 6.43 -11.41 12.57
C THR A 144 6.52 -10.48 13.77
N ILE A 145 7.53 -9.62 13.81
CA ILE A 145 7.68 -8.59 14.85
C ILE A 145 6.47 -7.65 14.85
N LEU A 146 6.03 -7.18 13.68
CA LEU A 146 4.87 -6.29 13.55
C LEU A 146 3.58 -6.95 14.09
N LEU A 147 3.35 -8.23 13.79
CA LEU A 147 2.19 -8.97 14.29
C LEU A 147 2.22 -9.09 15.82
N PHE A 148 3.38 -9.42 16.38
CA PHE A 148 3.56 -9.50 17.83
C PHE A 148 3.36 -8.14 18.49
N LEU A 149 4.00 -7.08 17.99
CA LEU A 149 3.87 -5.72 18.52
C LEU A 149 2.44 -5.19 18.41
N THR A 150 1.73 -5.49 17.32
CA THR A 150 0.32 -5.11 17.17
C THR A 150 -0.55 -5.79 18.23
N ASN A 151 -0.35 -7.10 18.45
CA ASN A 151 -1.07 -7.83 19.49
C ASN A 151 -0.70 -7.35 20.91
N LEU A 152 0.57 -7.03 21.14
CA LEU A 152 1.04 -6.48 22.40
C LEU A 152 0.42 -5.10 22.65
N ALA A 153 0.41 -4.22 21.64
CA ALA A 153 -0.18 -2.89 21.72
C ALA A 153 -1.65 -2.94 22.17
N LEU A 154 -2.43 -3.87 21.61
CA LEU A 154 -3.82 -4.09 22.03
C LEU A 154 -3.92 -4.54 23.50
N LYS A 155 -3.02 -5.41 23.96
CA LYS A 155 -3.02 -5.93 25.35
C LYS A 155 -2.59 -4.88 26.38
N VAL A 156 -1.75 -3.92 26.00
CA VAL A 156 -1.25 -2.86 26.90
C VAL A 156 -1.90 -1.51 26.66
N ALA A 157 -2.92 -1.44 25.79
CA ALA A 157 -3.63 -0.21 25.43
C ALA A 157 -4.23 0.53 26.63
N TRP A 158 -4.50 -0.18 27.73
CA TRP A 158 -5.02 0.35 28.99
C TRP A 158 -3.96 1.07 29.84
N ILE A 159 -2.67 0.92 29.55
CA ILE A 159 -1.57 1.57 30.29
C ILE A 159 -1.34 2.98 29.73
N PRO A 160 -1.49 4.05 30.53
CA PRO A 160 -1.21 5.42 30.08
C PRO A 160 0.26 5.60 29.65
N LEU A 161 0.51 6.39 28.60
CA LEU A 161 1.82 6.78 28.05
C LEU A 161 2.68 5.66 27.43
N GLY A 162 2.62 4.41 27.89
CA GLY A 162 3.33 3.27 27.29
C GLY A 162 2.87 2.95 25.86
N ASN A 163 1.62 3.27 25.55
CA ASN A 163 1.02 3.02 24.25
C ASN A 163 1.57 3.93 23.13
N VAL A 164 2.09 5.13 23.45
CA VAL A 164 2.52 6.10 22.42
C VAL A 164 3.77 5.62 21.67
N ALA A 165 4.78 5.13 22.39
CA ALA A 165 6.01 4.62 21.78
C ALA A 165 5.76 3.35 20.96
N VAL A 166 4.94 2.42 21.48
CA VAL A 166 4.55 1.20 20.78
C VAL A 166 3.72 1.54 19.54
N LEU A 167 2.77 2.47 19.64
CA LEU A 167 1.96 2.92 18.51
C LEU A 167 2.80 3.58 17.42
N ALA A 168 3.77 4.42 17.78
CA ALA A 168 4.69 5.03 16.82
C ALA A 168 5.51 3.94 16.09
N LEU A 169 6.05 2.97 16.82
CA LEU A 169 6.81 1.86 16.24
C LEU A 169 5.94 0.98 15.33
N VAL A 170 4.73 0.62 15.77
CA VAL A 170 3.76 -0.15 14.97
C VAL A 170 3.37 0.63 13.71
N THR A 171 3.17 1.93 13.80
CA THR A 171 2.83 2.79 12.65
C THR A 171 3.98 2.82 11.65
N ALA A 172 5.21 3.03 12.11
CA ALA A 172 6.40 3.02 11.26
C ALA A 172 6.63 1.65 10.58
N LEU A 173 6.49 0.56 11.33
CA LEU A 173 6.60 -0.80 10.78
C LEU A 173 5.47 -1.13 9.81
N ARG A 174 4.24 -0.64 10.02
CA ARG A 174 3.13 -0.77 9.06
C ARG A 174 3.39 0.00 7.78
N GLU A 175 3.92 1.21 7.88
CA GLU A 175 4.32 2.00 6.71
C GLU A 175 5.40 1.27 5.91
N TRP A 176 6.46 0.81 6.58
CA TRP A 176 7.50 0.01 5.93
C TRP A 176 6.94 -1.26 5.29
N PHE A 177 6.11 -2.02 6.01
CA PHE A 177 5.53 -3.27 5.50
C PHE A 177 4.67 -3.01 4.24
N ARG A 178 3.89 -1.92 4.22
CA ARG A 178 3.15 -1.51 3.01
C ARG A 178 4.06 -1.19 1.82
N LYS A 179 5.31 -0.78 2.03
CA LYS A 179 6.29 -0.59 0.93
C LYS A 179 6.90 -1.90 0.49
N SER A 180 7.11 -2.84 1.40
CA SER A 180 7.65 -4.16 1.07
C SER A 180 6.65 -5.03 0.28
N GLU A 181 5.35 -4.76 0.39
CA GLU A 181 4.31 -5.33 -0.50
C GLU A 181 4.57 -5.04 -1.99
N LEU A 182 5.06 -3.84 -2.33
CA LEU A 182 5.38 -3.50 -3.71
C LEU A 182 6.60 -4.28 -4.22
N SER A 183 7.59 -4.53 -3.35
CA SER A 183 8.72 -5.41 -3.64
C SER A 183 8.25 -6.84 -3.88
N ALA A 184 7.34 -7.33 -3.04
CA ALA A 184 6.81 -8.68 -3.15
C ALA A 184 5.89 -8.85 -4.38
N ASP A 185 5.13 -7.82 -4.78
CA ASP A 185 4.38 -7.83 -6.06
C ASP A 185 5.30 -8.01 -7.27
N ARG A 186 6.44 -7.34 -7.25
CA ARG A 186 7.47 -7.48 -8.29
C ARG A 186 8.04 -8.89 -8.32
N ALA A 187 8.35 -9.48 -7.16
CA ALA A 187 8.77 -10.89 -7.05
C ALA A 187 7.69 -11.86 -7.55
N GLY A 188 6.42 -11.60 -7.22
CA GLY A 188 5.26 -12.34 -7.71
C GLY A 188 5.16 -12.32 -9.23
N LEU A 189 5.40 -11.17 -9.86
CA LEU A 189 5.45 -11.05 -11.32
C LEU A 189 6.65 -11.78 -11.94
N LEU A 190 7.82 -11.78 -11.30
CA LEU A 190 8.99 -12.54 -11.78
C LEU A 190 8.77 -14.05 -11.75
N VAL A 191 8.05 -14.53 -10.74
CA VAL A 191 7.68 -15.96 -10.61
C VAL A 191 6.54 -16.32 -11.56
N GLY A 192 5.48 -15.52 -11.62
CA GLY A 192 4.31 -15.78 -12.47
C GLY A 192 4.61 -15.61 -13.96
N GLN A 193 5.37 -14.57 -14.31
CA GLN A 193 5.70 -14.14 -15.69
C GLN A 193 4.46 -13.87 -16.55
N ASP A 194 3.35 -13.52 -15.90
CA ASP A 194 2.10 -13.12 -16.52
C ASP A 194 1.54 -11.89 -15.78
N LEU A 195 1.79 -10.71 -16.36
CA LEU A 195 1.32 -9.44 -15.81
C LEU A 195 -0.21 -9.40 -15.72
N ARG A 196 -0.93 -9.99 -16.68
CA ARG A 196 -2.39 -9.99 -16.67
C ARG A 196 -2.90 -10.86 -15.53
N ALA A 197 -2.30 -12.02 -15.29
CA ALA A 197 -2.66 -12.86 -14.15
C ALA A 197 -2.39 -12.17 -12.81
N SER A 198 -1.22 -11.52 -12.64
CA SER A 198 -0.92 -10.76 -11.42
C SER A 198 -1.94 -9.64 -11.17
N MET A 199 -2.32 -8.88 -12.20
CA MET A 199 -3.33 -7.82 -12.07
C MET A 199 -4.74 -8.37 -11.82
N ARG A 200 -5.13 -9.48 -12.47
CA ARG A 200 -6.42 -10.15 -12.19
C ARG A 200 -6.48 -10.66 -10.76
N GLY A 201 -5.40 -11.23 -10.23
CA GLY A 201 -5.33 -11.65 -8.83
C GLY A 201 -5.60 -10.50 -7.86
N LEU A 202 -4.96 -9.35 -8.06
CA LEU A 202 -5.22 -8.15 -7.26
C LEU A 202 -6.66 -7.63 -7.41
N MET A 203 -7.22 -7.68 -8.62
CA MET A 203 -8.61 -7.30 -8.90
C MET A 203 -9.59 -8.24 -8.17
N LYS A 204 -9.35 -9.56 -8.17
CA LYS A 204 -10.15 -10.54 -7.43
C LYS A 204 -10.08 -10.34 -5.92
N LEU A 205 -8.93 -9.94 -5.38
CA LEU A 205 -8.81 -9.59 -3.96
C LEU A 205 -9.68 -8.38 -3.59
N ALA A 206 -10.02 -7.51 -4.55
CA ALA A 206 -10.98 -6.42 -4.34
C ALA A 206 -12.43 -6.81 -4.61
N GLY A 207 -12.71 -7.50 -5.73
CA GLY A 207 -14.06 -7.70 -6.27
C GLY A 207 -14.59 -9.13 -6.21
N GLY A 208 -13.82 -10.11 -5.73
CA GLY A 208 -14.23 -11.51 -5.66
C GLY A 208 -14.09 -12.26 -6.98
N HIS A 209 -14.92 -13.29 -7.21
CA HIS A 209 -14.75 -14.27 -8.28
C HIS A 209 -15.51 -13.94 -9.59
N HIS A 210 -16.27 -12.84 -9.63
CA HIS A 210 -17.11 -12.42 -10.77
C HIS A 210 -16.29 -11.81 -11.92
N LEU A 211 -15.26 -12.50 -12.42
CA LEU A 211 -14.39 -12.00 -13.49
C LEU A 211 -15.13 -11.62 -14.78
N HIS A 212 -16.28 -12.24 -15.06
CA HIS A 212 -17.10 -11.90 -16.22
C HIS A 212 -17.77 -10.53 -16.13
N GLU A 213 -17.84 -9.94 -14.92
CA GLU A 213 -18.36 -8.59 -14.66
C GLU A 213 -17.24 -7.57 -14.42
N MET A 214 -15.98 -8.01 -14.38
CA MET A 214 -14.83 -7.16 -14.06
C MET A 214 -13.90 -6.99 -15.25
N ASN A 215 -13.28 -5.82 -15.36
CA ASN A 215 -12.32 -5.50 -16.43
C ASN A 215 -11.04 -4.92 -15.83
N VAL A 216 -9.90 -5.49 -16.20
CA VAL A 216 -8.58 -5.08 -15.66
C VAL A 216 -8.19 -3.68 -16.10
N ASP A 217 -8.53 -3.26 -17.33
CA ASP A 217 -8.24 -1.92 -17.81
C ASP A 217 -9.07 -0.88 -17.05
N ALA A 218 -10.36 -1.14 -16.83
CA ALA A 218 -11.21 -0.30 -15.98
C ALA A 218 -10.73 -0.25 -14.52
N PHE A 219 -10.21 -1.36 -13.98
CA PHE A 219 -9.61 -1.40 -12.64
C PHE A 219 -8.32 -0.55 -12.54
N LEU A 220 -7.59 -0.40 -13.64
CA LEU A 220 -6.42 0.48 -13.72
C LEU A 220 -6.81 1.95 -13.92
N GLU A 221 -7.86 2.24 -14.70
CA GLU A 221 -8.46 3.57 -14.79
C GLU A 221 -8.95 4.05 -13.40
N GLN A 222 -9.51 3.14 -12.59
CA GLN A 222 -9.85 3.43 -11.20
C GLN A 222 -8.62 3.79 -10.34
N ALA A 223 -7.46 3.19 -10.62
CA ALA A 223 -6.22 3.54 -9.93
C ALA A 223 -5.75 4.95 -10.34
N ASP A 224 -5.82 5.28 -11.63
CA ASP A 224 -5.53 6.63 -12.13
C ASP A 224 -6.49 7.66 -11.52
N GLU A 225 -7.79 7.36 -11.41
CA GLU A 225 -8.74 8.21 -10.71
C GLU A 225 -8.36 8.37 -9.24
N TYR A 226 -8.03 7.29 -8.53
CA TYR A 226 -7.62 7.35 -7.13
C TYR A 226 -6.36 8.22 -6.92
N GLU A 227 -5.38 8.15 -7.82
CA GLU A 227 -4.17 8.98 -7.72
C GLU A 227 -4.44 10.45 -8.06
N ASN A 228 -5.25 10.70 -9.08
CA ASN A 228 -5.50 12.05 -9.61
C ASN A 228 -6.66 12.78 -8.92
N SER A 229 -7.47 12.07 -8.14
CA SER A 229 -8.69 12.62 -7.54
C SER A 229 -8.41 13.52 -6.35
N GLY A 230 -9.17 14.61 -6.30
CA GLY A 230 -9.50 15.31 -5.08
C GLY A 230 -8.70 16.56 -4.77
N ASP A 231 -9.03 17.16 -3.63
CA ASP A 231 -8.32 18.29 -3.06
C ASP A 231 -7.36 17.85 -1.93
N LEU A 232 -6.82 18.82 -1.18
CA LEU A 232 -5.95 18.55 -0.03
C LEU A 232 -6.64 17.69 1.04
N ARG A 233 -7.96 17.85 1.23
CA ARG A 233 -8.74 17.07 2.20
C ARG A 233 -8.82 15.63 1.76
N ASP A 234 -9.07 15.38 0.47
CA ASP A 234 -9.11 14.02 -0.07
C ASP A 234 -7.75 13.32 0.09
N SER A 235 -6.66 14.05 -0.11
CA SER A 235 -5.30 13.54 0.09
C SER A 235 -5.05 13.15 1.56
N VAL A 236 -5.55 13.94 2.52
CA VAL A 236 -5.54 13.57 3.95
C VAL A 236 -6.41 12.34 4.22
N LEU A 237 -7.60 12.27 3.63
CA LEU A 237 -8.49 11.11 3.77
C LEU A 237 -7.87 9.84 3.20
N LYS A 238 -7.14 9.92 2.08
CA LYS A 238 -6.37 8.79 1.52
C LYS A 238 -5.35 8.28 2.54
N ILE A 239 -4.60 9.16 3.19
CA ILE A 239 -3.66 8.79 4.26
C ILE A 239 -4.41 8.11 5.42
N LEU A 240 -5.49 8.73 5.93
CA LEU A 240 -6.25 8.19 7.05
C LEU A 240 -6.86 6.81 6.76
N ASN A 241 -7.39 6.60 5.55
CA ASN A 241 -7.95 5.32 5.11
C ASN A 241 -6.88 4.22 4.94
N MET A 242 -5.63 4.63 4.74
CA MET A 242 -4.52 3.74 4.46
C MET A 242 -3.76 3.31 5.74
N LEU A 243 -3.75 4.16 6.79
CA LEU A 243 -3.16 3.87 8.10
C LEU A 243 -3.58 2.55 8.77
N PRO A 244 -4.88 2.16 8.81
CA PRO A 244 -5.28 0.93 9.51
C PRO A 244 -4.97 -0.34 8.71
N ARG A 245 -4.65 -0.24 7.42
CA ARG A 245 -4.51 -1.39 6.51
C ARG A 245 -3.15 -2.06 6.64
N SER A 246 -3.12 -3.38 6.45
CA SER A 246 -1.88 -4.18 6.39
C SER A 246 -1.21 -4.09 5.01
N HIS A 247 -1.99 -3.99 3.95
CA HIS A 247 -1.51 -3.93 2.57
C HIS A 247 -1.97 -2.61 1.92
N PRO A 248 -1.23 -2.07 0.93
CA PRO A 248 -1.75 -1.01 0.07
C PRO A 248 -3.03 -1.43 -0.65
N PHE A 249 -3.79 -0.46 -1.16
CA PHE A 249 -4.97 -0.73 -1.97
C PHE A 249 -4.60 -1.53 -3.22
N THR A 250 -5.42 -2.52 -3.58
CA THR A 250 -5.17 -3.44 -4.69
C THR A 250 -5.12 -2.73 -6.04
N THR A 251 -5.91 -1.66 -6.24
CA THR A 251 -5.86 -0.79 -7.43
C THR A 251 -4.49 -0.13 -7.57
N VAL A 252 -3.98 0.47 -6.50
CA VAL A 252 -2.65 1.12 -6.46
C VAL A 252 -1.54 0.10 -6.72
N ARG A 253 -1.63 -1.10 -6.12
CA ARG A 253 -0.67 -2.19 -6.37
C ARG A 253 -0.67 -2.61 -7.84
N ALA A 254 -1.85 -2.74 -8.47
CA ALA A 254 -1.96 -3.12 -9.87
C ALA A 254 -1.34 -2.06 -10.80
N ALA A 255 -1.58 -0.78 -10.53
CA ALA A 255 -0.98 0.33 -11.29
C ALA A 255 0.54 0.37 -11.15
N GLU A 256 1.06 0.27 -9.92
CA GLU A 256 2.51 0.24 -9.68
C GLU A 256 3.19 -0.99 -10.30
N LEU A 257 2.53 -2.15 -10.28
CA LEU A 257 3.03 -3.35 -10.94
C LEU A 257 3.07 -3.21 -12.46
N LYS A 258 2.02 -2.65 -13.07
CA LYS A 258 1.97 -2.34 -14.52
C LYS A 258 3.07 -1.36 -14.91
N LYS A 259 3.26 -0.31 -14.11
CA LYS A 259 4.32 0.70 -14.31
C LYS A 259 5.70 0.08 -14.23
N TRP A 260 5.96 -0.80 -13.26
CA TRP A 260 7.24 -1.49 -13.16
C TRP A 260 7.47 -2.45 -14.33
N ALA A 261 6.47 -3.22 -14.75
CA ALA A 261 6.57 -4.12 -15.89
C ALA A 261 6.90 -3.41 -17.22
N ALA A 262 6.47 -2.15 -17.36
CA ALA A 262 6.79 -1.30 -18.50
C ALA A 262 8.19 -0.63 -18.40
N SER A 263 8.87 -0.74 -17.26
CA SER A 263 10.16 -0.09 -17.03
C SER A 263 11.33 -0.81 -17.71
N ARG A 264 12.42 -0.08 -17.97
CA ARG A 264 13.68 -0.66 -18.45
C ARG A 264 14.31 -1.61 -17.44
N ASP A 265 14.12 -1.37 -16.15
CA ASP A 265 14.71 -2.21 -15.09
C ASP A 265 14.10 -3.61 -15.11
N PHE A 266 12.77 -3.70 -15.30
CA PHE A 266 12.10 -4.99 -15.49
C PHE A 266 12.61 -5.71 -16.74
N GLN A 267 12.73 -5.02 -17.87
CA GLN A 267 13.25 -5.62 -19.11
C GLN A 267 14.69 -6.14 -18.94
N ARG A 268 15.57 -5.33 -18.32
CA ARG A 268 16.95 -5.74 -18.02
C ARG A 268 17.01 -6.99 -17.14
N LEU A 269 16.17 -7.04 -16.10
CA LEU A 269 16.07 -8.19 -15.22
C LEU A 269 15.63 -9.43 -16.02
N MET A 270 14.59 -9.29 -16.85
CA MET A 270 14.12 -10.36 -17.75
C MET A 270 15.18 -10.77 -18.78
N ASP A 271 16.06 -9.87 -19.22
CA ASP A 271 17.17 -10.21 -20.13
C ASP A 271 18.33 -10.94 -19.42
N GLY A 272 18.32 -11.02 -18.08
CA GLY A 272 19.35 -11.67 -17.27
C GLY A 272 20.35 -10.71 -16.63
N HIS A 273 20.10 -9.41 -16.71
CA HIS A 273 20.93 -8.36 -16.12
C HIS A 273 20.34 -7.89 -14.78
N TYR A 274 20.73 -8.56 -13.70
CA TYR A 274 20.25 -8.26 -12.36
C TYR A 274 21.35 -8.43 -11.30
N PRO A 275 21.28 -7.69 -10.17
CA PRO A 275 22.19 -7.87 -9.04
C PRO A 275 22.16 -9.31 -8.49
N ARG A 276 23.35 -9.86 -8.22
CA ARG A 276 23.49 -11.20 -7.66
C ARG A 276 23.81 -11.15 -6.17
N ARG A 277 23.36 -12.14 -5.40
CA ARG A 277 23.60 -12.22 -3.95
C ARG A 277 25.08 -12.24 -3.57
N GLU A 278 25.94 -12.77 -4.44
CA GLU A 278 27.39 -12.76 -4.24
C GLU A 278 27.97 -11.34 -4.20
N GLU A 279 27.34 -10.38 -4.87
CA GLU A 279 27.75 -8.98 -4.96
C GLU A 279 27.20 -8.11 -3.81
N ASP A 280 26.34 -8.67 -2.95
CA ASP A 280 25.68 -7.90 -1.88
C ASP A 280 26.67 -7.39 -0.82
N ARG A 281 27.78 -8.10 -0.61
CA ARG A 281 28.82 -7.73 0.36
C ARG A 281 29.62 -6.49 -0.06
N ASP A 282 29.73 -6.25 -1.36
CA ASP A 282 30.54 -5.17 -1.93
C ASP A 282 29.73 -3.88 -2.14
N THR A 283 28.44 -3.91 -1.81
CA THR A 283 27.55 -2.77 -2.02
C THR A 283 27.67 -1.74 -0.91
N SER A 284 27.95 -0.49 -1.30
CA SER A 284 27.96 0.63 -0.36
C SER A 284 26.55 1.03 0.09
N VAL A 285 26.39 1.24 1.41
CA VAL A 285 25.19 1.84 2.02
C VAL A 285 24.93 3.25 1.49
N SER A 286 25.98 4.00 1.14
CA SER A 286 25.84 5.36 0.61
C SER A 286 25.24 5.37 -0.80
N ASP A 287 25.59 4.38 -1.63
CA ASP A 287 25.06 4.26 -2.99
C ASP A 287 23.58 3.85 -2.97
N SER A 288 23.22 2.92 -2.08
CA SER A 288 21.82 2.53 -1.84
C SER A 288 20.96 3.72 -1.39
N PHE A 289 21.53 4.62 -0.58
CA PHE A 289 20.85 5.83 -0.14
C PHE A 289 20.69 6.86 -1.26
N ARG A 290 21.71 7.05 -2.10
CA ARG A 290 21.65 7.96 -3.25
C ARG A 290 20.60 7.52 -4.28
N GLU A 291 20.57 6.22 -4.58
CA GLU A 291 19.57 5.62 -5.47
C GLU A 291 18.15 5.83 -4.92
N SER A 292 17.94 5.53 -3.63
CA SER A 292 16.66 5.76 -2.96
C SER A 292 16.25 7.23 -2.97
N ALA A 293 17.17 8.15 -2.66
CA ALA A 293 16.92 9.58 -2.66
C ALA A 293 16.53 10.10 -4.05
N SER A 294 17.17 9.59 -5.11
CA SER A 294 16.81 9.93 -6.48
C SER A 294 15.39 9.47 -6.84
N HIS A 295 15.00 8.27 -6.40
CA HIS A 295 13.65 7.76 -6.59
C HIS A 295 12.59 8.58 -5.84
N TYR A 296 12.87 9.01 -4.59
CA TYR A 296 11.95 9.90 -3.86
C TYR A 296 11.86 11.27 -4.50
N ALA A 297 12.98 11.86 -4.91
CA ALA A 297 12.99 13.16 -5.59
C ALA A 297 12.14 13.11 -6.87
N GLU A 298 12.27 12.03 -7.64
CA GLU A 298 11.45 11.82 -8.84
C GLU A 298 9.99 11.54 -8.49
N SER A 299 9.69 10.71 -7.49
CA SER A 299 8.32 10.45 -7.03
C SER A 299 7.61 11.73 -6.61
N VAL A 300 8.29 12.62 -5.88
CA VAL A 300 7.76 13.93 -5.48
C VAL A 300 7.57 14.84 -6.69
N ARG A 301 8.51 14.82 -7.65
CA ARG A 301 8.43 15.63 -8.87
C ARG A 301 7.25 15.20 -9.75
N THR A 302 7.03 13.90 -9.91
CA THR A 302 6.00 13.32 -10.79
C THR A 302 4.66 13.09 -10.09
N SER A 303 4.60 13.24 -8.76
CA SER A 303 3.36 13.04 -8.01
C SER A 303 2.31 14.06 -8.45
N LYS A 304 1.10 13.55 -8.66
CA LYS A 304 -0.09 14.34 -8.98
C LYS A 304 -0.96 14.61 -7.75
N ASP A 305 -0.56 14.10 -6.58
CA ASP A 305 -1.29 14.27 -5.32
C ASP A 305 -1.25 15.73 -4.84
N PRO A 306 -2.41 16.35 -4.53
CA PRO A 306 -2.50 17.75 -4.08
C PRO A 306 -1.64 18.10 -2.85
N LEU A 307 -1.46 17.19 -1.88
CA LEU A 307 -0.59 17.44 -0.72
C LEU A 307 0.88 17.48 -1.13
N ILE A 308 1.30 16.56 -2.00
CA ILE A 308 2.69 16.52 -2.49
C ILE A 308 2.97 17.73 -3.38
N ALA A 309 2.02 18.13 -4.21
CA ALA A 309 2.09 19.37 -4.99
C ALA A 309 2.24 20.58 -4.08
N PHE A 310 1.43 20.70 -3.02
CA PHE A 310 1.54 21.78 -2.04
C PHE A 310 2.92 21.82 -1.36
N VAL A 311 3.42 20.68 -0.86
CA VAL A 311 4.76 20.61 -0.23
C VAL A 311 5.85 21.01 -1.21
N ARG A 312 5.76 20.58 -2.48
CA ARG A 312 6.70 20.97 -3.53
C ARG A 312 6.66 22.48 -3.81
N ASP A 313 5.47 23.06 -3.90
CA ASP A 313 5.28 24.49 -4.18
C ASP A 313 5.78 25.37 -3.02
N VAL A 314 5.58 24.91 -1.78
CA VAL A 314 6.10 25.56 -0.57
C VAL A 314 7.63 25.46 -0.49
N ALA A 315 8.20 24.28 -0.74
CA ALA A 315 9.66 24.08 -0.75
C ALA A 315 10.35 24.79 -1.92
N GLY A 316 9.63 25.01 -3.04
CA GLY A 316 10.08 25.74 -4.21
C GLY A 316 10.05 27.27 -4.09
N GLY A 317 9.61 27.82 -2.94
CA GLY A 317 9.69 29.25 -2.66
C GLY A 317 8.62 30.12 -3.34
N ALA A 318 7.49 29.56 -3.76
CA ALA A 318 6.35 30.34 -4.25
C ALA A 318 5.63 31.02 -3.05
N GLY A 319 6.09 32.23 -2.71
CA GLY A 319 5.69 33.01 -1.54
C GLY A 319 4.25 33.55 -1.57
N ASP A 320 3.26 32.68 -1.41
CA ASP A 320 1.89 33.11 -1.11
C ASP A 320 1.17 32.10 -0.20
N LEU A 321 1.79 31.84 0.95
CA LEU A 321 1.35 30.86 1.95
C LEU A 321 0.18 31.35 2.81
N GLY A 322 0.01 32.67 2.96
CA GLY A 322 -0.96 33.24 3.90
C GLY A 322 -2.38 33.43 3.33
N SER A 323 -2.49 33.79 2.05
CA SER A 323 -3.77 34.15 1.42
C SER A 323 -4.58 32.90 1.03
N LYS A 324 -3.95 31.92 0.37
CA LYS A 324 -4.59 30.70 -0.16
C LYS A 324 -5.06 29.73 0.92
N LEU A 325 -4.39 29.73 2.07
CA LEU A 325 -4.73 28.88 3.22
C LEU A 325 -5.96 29.43 3.96
N ARG A 326 -6.12 30.76 4.00
CA ARG A 326 -7.30 31.43 4.56
C ARG A 326 -8.53 31.21 3.68
N ASP A 327 -8.41 31.47 2.38
CA ASP A 327 -9.56 31.41 1.44
C ASP A 327 -10.16 30.01 1.25
N ARG A 328 -9.43 28.93 1.59
CA ARG A 328 -9.93 27.54 1.52
C ARG A 328 -10.40 26.95 2.86
N PHE A 329 -9.91 27.45 3.99
CA PHE A 329 -10.35 26.97 5.32
C PHE A 329 -11.52 27.78 5.88
N THR A 330 -11.62 29.07 5.55
CA THR A 330 -12.83 29.86 5.82
C THR A 330 -13.69 29.81 4.56
N GLY A 331 -14.64 28.87 4.52
CA GLY A 331 -15.61 28.79 3.42
C GLY A 331 -16.21 30.15 3.10
N GLY A 332 -16.39 30.43 1.81
CA GLY A 332 -16.95 31.68 1.29
C GLY A 332 -18.15 32.16 2.11
N GLY A 333 -17.98 33.30 2.77
CA GLY A 333 -18.95 33.83 3.71
C GLY A 333 -18.40 35.00 4.51
N ALA A 334 -18.07 36.11 3.84
CA ALA A 334 -17.96 37.40 4.49
C ALA A 334 -18.25 38.51 3.46
N GLN A 335 -19.53 38.83 3.36
CA GLN A 335 -20.02 40.11 2.89
C GLN A 335 -19.46 41.18 3.84
N GLY A 336 -18.57 42.03 3.33
CA GLY A 336 -18.00 43.16 4.05
C GLY A 336 -17.86 44.30 3.06
N GLY A 337 -18.89 45.14 2.99
CA GLY A 337 -18.86 46.35 2.19
C GLY A 337 -17.78 47.31 2.72
N ASP A 338 -17.07 47.92 1.79
CA ASP A 338 -16.41 49.18 2.05
C ASP A 338 -16.73 50.15 0.91
N THR A 339 -17.36 51.24 1.32
CA THR A 339 -17.78 52.39 0.53
C THR A 339 -16.66 53.42 0.56
N THR A 340 -16.18 53.87 -0.60
CA THR A 340 -15.54 55.20 -0.69
C THR A 340 -15.71 55.80 -2.10
N GLU A 341 -16.59 56.81 -2.13
CA GLU A 341 -16.68 58.04 -2.91
C GLU A 341 -15.92 58.21 -4.24
N GLY A 342 -16.70 58.61 -5.27
CA GLY A 342 -16.25 59.24 -6.51
C GLY A 342 -17.43 59.78 -7.34
N THR A 343 -17.73 61.06 -7.12
CA THR A 343 -18.81 61.97 -7.61
C THR A 343 -19.27 61.85 -9.09
N PRO A 344 -20.56 62.16 -9.42
CA PRO A 344 -21.19 61.97 -10.75
C PRO A 344 -21.29 63.25 -11.62
N PRO A 345 -21.89 63.15 -12.83
CA PRO A 345 -23.00 64.04 -13.22
C PRO A 345 -24.15 63.27 -13.93
N ARG A 346 -25.42 63.42 -13.49
CA ARG A 346 -26.48 64.38 -13.87
C ARG A 346 -27.18 64.15 -15.22
N ASP A 347 -28.52 64.18 -15.13
CA ASP A 347 -29.59 64.30 -16.17
C ASP A 347 -30.30 63.00 -16.54
N GLY A 348 -31.63 62.87 -16.66
CA GLY A 348 -32.80 63.69 -16.33
C GLY A 348 -34.02 62.72 -16.42
N GLN A 349 -35.04 62.83 -15.55
CA GLN A 349 -36.34 63.46 -15.82
C GLN A 349 -37.50 62.43 -15.91
N GLU A 350 -38.59 62.74 -15.17
CA GLU A 350 -40.01 62.27 -15.27
C GLU A 350 -40.34 60.79 -14.99
N GLY A 351 -41.41 60.40 -14.28
CA GLY A 351 -42.62 61.05 -13.73
C GLY A 351 -43.34 60.07 -12.77
N ARG A 352 -43.89 60.56 -11.65
CA ARG A 352 -45.35 60.70 -11.30
C ARG A 352 -46.19 59.41 -11.24
N GLU A 353 -46.68 59.08 -10.03
CA GLU A 353 -48.12 59.02 -9.61
C GLU A 353 -48.73 57.64 -9.93
N ASP A 354 -49.62 56.97 -9.19
CA ASP A 354 -50.42 57.22 -7.98
C ASP A 354 -51.03 55.83 -7.59
N SER A 355 -51.11 55.47 -6.31
CA SER A 355 -52.34 55.37 -5.48
C SER A 355 -53.16 54.05 -5.54
N ASP A 356 -53.75 53.73 -4.38
CA ASP A 356 -54.82 52.76 -4.05
C ASP A 356 -54.43 51.27 -3.91
N GLY A 357 -54.85 50.51 -2.89
CA GLY A 357 -55.80 50.75 -1.79
C GLY A 357 -56.48 49.42 -1.37
N ARG A 358 -56.74 49.26 -0.06
CA ARG A 358 -57.62 48.28 0.64
C ARG A 358 -57.11 46.83 0.83
N GLU A 359 -56.89 46.36 2.06
CA GLU A 359 -57.82 45.99 3.17
C GLU A 359 -58.49 44.62 2.98
N GLY A 360 -58.32 43.74 3.99
CA GLY A 360 -59.04 42.47 4.14
C GLY A 360 -58.38 41.48 5.11
N SER A 361 -58.61 41.67 6.42
CA SER A 361 -58.54 40.67 7.51
C SER A 361 -59.59 39.54 7.27
N GLU A 362 -59.66 38.35 7.87
CA GLU A 362 -59.35 37.70 9.16
C GLU A 362 -59.14 36.18 8.81
N GLY A 363 -58.42 35.31 9.53
CA GLY A 363 -58.55 34.97 10.95
C GLY A 363 -59.67 33.96 11.17
N ASP A 364 -59.38 32.65 11.23
CA ASP A 364 -59.91 31.75 12.27
C ASP A 364 -59.38 30.30 12.17
N GLU A 365 -58.82 29.85 13.29
CA GLU A 365 -58.68 28.46 13.78
C GLU A 365 -59.82 28.24 14.82
N PRO A 366 -59.99 27.10 15.54
CA PRO A 366 -59.81 25.66 15.30
C PRO A 366 -61.15 24.95 15.73
N PRO A 367 -61.28 23.76 16.41
CA PRO A 367 -60.35 22.66 16.74
C PRO A 367 -60.88 21.20 16.59
N ARG A 368 -59.90 20.27 16.66
CA ARG A 368 -59.82 18.94 17.33
C ARG A 368 -60.85 17.83 17.10
N SER A 369 -60.29 16.63 16.87
CA SER A 369 -60.52 15.41 17.68
C SER A 369 -59.21 14.64 17.79
#